data_AF-A0A1Z4NF31-F1
#
_entry.id   AF-A0A1Z4NF31-F1
#
_cell.length_a   1.000
_cell.length_b   1.000
_cell.length_c   1.000
_cell.angle_alpha   90.00
_cell.angle_beta   90.00
_cell.angle_gamma   90.00
#
_symmetry.space_group_name_H-M   'P 1'
#
loop_
_entity.id
_entity.type
_entity.pdbx_description
1 polymer ?
#
loop_
_entity_poly.entity_id
_entity_poly.type
_entity_poly.pdbx_seq_one_letter_code
_entity_poly.pdbx_strand_id
1 'polypeptide(L)' 'MYMPTVEQAFACVRVCQMLSDGYQPIYVFRYNPNTKTVFILAGVTESLEILVFSSGQWRFNDDET' A
#
# COMPACT_ATOMS: atom_id res chain seq x y z
N MET A 1 19.12 -5.61 -6.53
CA MET A 1 17.96 -4.70 -6.40
C MET A 1 16.78 -5.54 -5.97
N TYR A 2 16.26 -5.38 -4.74
CA TYR A 2 15.03 -6.07 -4.35
C TYR A 2 13.86 -5.29 -4.92
N MET A 3 13.10 -5.91 -5.82
CA MET A 3 11.92 -5.31 -6.44
C MET A 3 10.65 -5.96 -5.87
N PRO A 4 9.51 -5.24 -5.88
CA PRO A 4 8.22 -5.85 -5.68
C PRO A 4 7.99 -7.03 -6.63
N THR A 5 7.20 -8.01 -6.20
CA THR A 5 6.73 -9.06 -7.10
C THR A 5 5.74 -8.48 -8.11
N VAL A 6 5.46 -9.22 -9.19
CA VAL A 6 4.46 -8.81 -10.19
C VAL A 6 3.07 -8.70 -9.54
N GLU A 7 2.73 -9.64 -8.67
CA GLU A 7 1.48 -9.67 -7.91
C GLU A 7 1.36 -8.44 -7.00
N GLN A 8 2.44 -8.10 -6.29
CA GLN A 8 2.50 -6.91 -5.44
C GLN A 8 2.39 -5.63 -6.25
N ALA A 9 3.02 -5.55 -7.42
CA ALA A 9 2.91 -4.40 -8.32
C ALA A 9 1.48 -4.19 -8.81
N PHE A 10 0.79 -5.26 -9.24
CA PHE A 10 -0.62 -5.17 -9.64
C PHE A 10 -1.55 -4.81 -8.47
N ALA A 11 -1.30 -5.37 -7.28
CA ALA A 11 -2.07 -5.02 -6.09
C ALA A 11 -1.89 -3.52 -5.75
N CYS A 12 -0.67 -2.99 -5.80
CA CYS A 12 -0.40 -1.57 -5.62
C CYS A 12 -1.17 -0.70 -6.62
N VAL A 13 -1.20 -1.05 -7.91
CA VAL A 13 -1.97 -0.30 -8.92
C VAL A 13 -3.46 -0.28 -8.57
N ARG A 14 -4.04 -1.43 -8.19
CA ARG A 14 -5.46 -1.53 -7.81
C ARG A 14 -5.78 -0.69 -6.56
N VAL A 15 -4.92 -0.73 -5.55
CA VAL A 15 -5.07 0.07 -4.32
C VAL A 15 -4.97 1.56 -4.64
N CYS A 16 -3.96 1.99 -5.40
CA CYS A 16 -3.80 3.39 -5.78
C CYS A 16 -4.98 3.90 -6.62
N GLN A 17 -5.52 3.07 -7.52
CA GLN A 17 -6.72 3.41 -8.28
C GLN A 17 -7.91 3.59 -7.34
N MET A 18 -8.19 2.64 -6.44
CA MET A 18 -9.28 2.74 -5.45
C MET A 18 -9.16 4.02 -4.59
N LEU A 19 -7.96 4.35 -4.12
CA LEU A 19 -7.72 5.58 -3.36
C LEU A 19 -7.98 6.83 -4.21
N SER A 20 -7.53 6.83 -5.47
CA SER A 20 -7.72 7.95 -6.39
C SER A 20 -9.19 8.16 -6.77
N ASP A 21 -9.93 7.07 -6.99
CA ASP A 21 -11.38 7.08 -7.26
C ASP A 21 -12.15 7.70 -6.08
N GLY A 22 -11.67 7.47 -4.86
CA GLY A 22 -12.19 8.07 -3.62
C GLY A 22 -11.64 9.47 -3.30
N TYR A 23 -10.88 10.09 -4.20
CA TYR A 23 -10.17 11.37 -3.97
C TYR A 23 -9.30 11.37 -2.71
N GLN A 24 -8.77 10.21 -2.32
CA GLN A 24 -7.88 10.08 -1.17
C GLN A 24 -6.44 10.38 -1.62
N PRO A 25 -5.80 11.46 -1.11
CA PRO A 25 -4.41 11.75 -1.43
C PRO A 25 -3.48 10.63 -0.97
N ILE A 26 -2.42 10.37 -1.73
CA ILE A 26 -1.38 9.38 -1.40
C ILE A 26 -0.11 10.15 -1.03
N TYR A 27 0.33 10.03 0.22
CA TYR A 27 1.48 10.76 0.77
C TYR A 27 2.76 9.94 0.73
N VAL A 28 2.66 8.65 1.05
CA VAL A 28 3.80 7.73 1.08
C VAL A 28 3.49 6.50 0.26
N PHE A 29 4.45 6.09 -0.56
CA PHE A 29 4.50 4.78 -1.21
C PHE A 29 5.91 4.25 -1.04
N ARG A 30 6.11 3.23 -0.20
CA ARG A 30 7.45 2.76 0.17
C ARG A 30 7.53 1.25 0.20
N TYR A 31 8.47 0.69 -0.56
CA TYR A 31 8.84 -0.72 -0.47
C TYR A 31 9.87 -0.95 0.64
N ASN A 32 9.64 -1.93 1.51
CA ASN A 32 10.60 -2.38 2.51
C ASN A 32 11.22 -3.72 2.09
N PRO A 33 12.53 -3.77 1.74
CA PRO A 33 13.16 -5.00 1.27
C PRO A 33 13.37 -6.05 2.36
N ASN A 34 13.39 -5.66 3.64
CA ASN A 34 13.57 -6.60 4.75
C ASN A 34 12.29 -7.42 5.01
N THR A 35 11.13 -6.77 4.91
CA THR A 35 9.82 -7.43 5.10
C THR A 35 9.15 -7.84 3.80
N LYS A 36 9.65 -7.35 2.65
CA LYS A 36 9.05 -7.52 1.31
C LYS A 36 7.62 -6.98 1.22
N THR A 37 7.33 -5.92 1.97
CA THR A 37 6.00 -5.28 2.05
C THR A 37 6.08 -3.87 1.47
N VAL A 38 5.06 -3.47 0.71
CA VAL A 38 4.84 -2.06 0.36
C VAL A 38 3.92 -1.45 1.40
N PHE A 39 4.33 -0.32 1.96
CA PHE A 39 3.52 0.52 2.82
C PHE A 39 3.01 1.73 2.02
N ILE A 40 1.73 2.03 2.15
CA ILE A 40 1.09 3.19 1.55
C ILE A 40 0.40 3.99 2.67
N LEU A 41 0.70 5.29 2.76
CA LEU A 41 -0.02 6.23 3.62
C LEU A 41 -0.88 7.14 2.74
N ALA A 42 -2.17 7.20 3.04
CA ALA A 42 -3.15 7.91 2.26
C ALA A 42 -4.28 8.50 3.10
N GLY A 43 -5.18 9.22 2.42
CA GLY A 43 -6.41 9.77 2.96
C GLY A 43 -6.27 11.20 3.47
N VAL A 44 -7.36 11.97 3.42
CA VAL A 44 -7.33 13.43 3.69
C VAL A 44 -6.73 13.79 5.06
N THR A 45 -6.89 12.90 6.04
CA THR A 45 -6.38 13.03 7.41
C THR A 45 -5.13 12.19 7.67
N GLU A 46 -4.47 11.66 6.64
CA GLU A 46 -3.31 10.75 6.75
C GLU A 46 -3.59 9.54 7.66
N SER A 47 -4.81 9.01 7.62
CA SER A 47 -5.27 7.94 8.51
C SER A 47 -5.45 6.60 7.81
N LEU A 48 -5.28 6.54 6.48
CA LEU A 48 -5.35 5.29 5.73
C LEU A 48 -3.94 4.74 5.57
N GLU A 49 -3.63 3.74 6.37
CA GLU A 49 -2.40 2.96 6.23
C GLU A 49 -2.71 1.65 5.52
N ILE A 50 -1.96 1.32 4.48
CA ILE A 50 -2.16 0.10 3.71
C ILE A 50 -0.86 -0.67 3.61
N LEU A 51 -0.93 -1.97 3.87
CA LEU A 51 0.15 -2.92 3.66
C LEU A 51 -0.18 -3.81 2.47
N VAL A 52 0.74 -3.89 1.51
CA VAL A 52 0.68 -4.80 0.36
C VAL A 52 1.82 -5.82 0.48
N PHE A 53 1.48 -7.09 0.66
CA PHE A 53 2.43 -8.17 0.84
C PHE A 53 2.95 -8.69 -0.51
N SER A 54 4.06 -9.44 -0.49
CA SER A 54 4.68 -10.02 -1.68
C SER A 54 3.76 -10.99 -2.45
N SER A 55 2.73 -11.54 -1.81
CA SER A 55 1.71 -12.38 -2.44
C SER A 55 0.66 -11.59 -3.24
N GLY A 56 0.70 -10.26 -3.21
CA GLY A 56 -0.34 -9.40 -3.79
C GLY A 56 -1.59 -9.25 -2.91
N GLN A 57 -1.64 -9.92 -1.75
CA GLN A 57 -2.64 -9.62 -0.72
C GLN A 57 -2.34 -8.26 -0.10
N TRP A 58 -3.39 -7.53 0.26
CA TRP A 58 -3.27 -6.25 0.94
C TRP A 58 -4.33 -6.09 2.02
N ARG A 59 -4.07 -5.23 2.99
CA ARG A 59 -5.01 -4.87 4.06
C ARG A 59 -4.74 -3.46 4.56
N PHE A 60 -5.74 -2.84 5.18
CA PHE A 60 -5.50 -1.68 6.02
C PHE A 60 -4.65 -2.09 7.23
N ASN A 61 -3.73 -1.22 7.63
CA ASN A 61 -3.00 -1.36 8.88
C ASN A 61 -3.88 -0.75 9.98
N ASP A 62 -4.91 -1.51 10.38
CA ASP A 62 -5.70 -1.17 11.54
C ASP A 62 -4.86 -1.59 12.76
N ASP A 63 -3.97 -0.71 13.21
CA ASP A 63 -3.32 -0.85 14.51
C ASP A 63 -4.40 -0.64 15.60
N GLU A 64 -5.26 -1.64 15.82
CA GLU A 64 -5.99 -1.78 17.08
C GLU A 64 -4.98 -2.20 18.16
N THR A 65 -4.39 -1.22 18.83
CA THR A 65 -3.79 -1.37 20.16
C THR A 65 -4.40 -0.38 21.12
#